data_AF-A0A353DXS7-F1
#
_entry.id   AF-A0A353DXS7-F1
#
_cell.length_a   1.000
_cell.length_b   1.000
_cell.length_c   1.000
_cell.angle_alpha   90.00
_cell.angle_beta   90.00
_cell.angle_gamma   90.00
#
_symmetry.space_group_name_H-M   'P 1'
#
loop_
_entity.id
_entity.type
_entity.pdbx_description
1 polymer ?
#
loop_
_entity_poly.entity_id
_entity_poly.type
_entity_poly.pdbx_seq_one_letter_code
_entity_poly.pdbx_strand_id
1 'polypeptide(L)' 'GCPALVSASGGNVDIIKESCGKTFQPDDPESLADALRELLQNPRPKAIPEAIRESVKHRSASVVFNQYEKLYHHLNGDLT' A
#
# COMPACT_ATOMS: atom_id res chain seq x y z
N GLY A 1 -4.48 -8.27 3.07
CA GLY A 1 -5.39 -9.19 3.79
C GLY A 1 -6.16 -8.47 4.87
N CYS A 2 -5.46 -7.72 5.72
CA CYS A 2 -6.07 -6.85 6.74
C CYS A 2 -5.99 -5.39 6.27
N PRO A 3 -7.02 -4.55 6.52
CA PRO A 3 -6.87 -3.12 6.34
C PRO A 3 -5.80 -2.54 7.26
N ALA A 4 -5.13 -1.50 6.78
CA ALA A 4 -4.10 -0.82 7.54
C ALA A 4 -4.54 0.60 7.90
N LEU A 5 -4.20 1.05 9.11
CA LEU A 5 -4.18 2.45 9.51
C LEU A 5 -2.73 2.87 9.66
N VAL A 6 -2.26 3.81 8.84
CA VAL A 6 -0.84 4.17 8.77
C VAL A 6 -0.65 5.68 8.57
N SER A 7 0.52 6.20 8.94
CA SER A 7 0.89 7.58 8.64
C SER A 7 0.97 7.81 7.13
N ALA A 8 0.48 8.96 6.65
CA ALA A 8 0.55 9.42 5.26
C ALA A 8 1.96 9.87 4.86
N SER A 9 2.96 9.00 5.05
CA SER A 9 4.36 9.28 4.80
C SER A 9 5.04 8.15 4.04
N GLY A 10 6.03 8.49 3.19
CA GLY A 10 6.83 7.51 2.45
C GLY A 10 5.97 6.62 1.54
N GLY A 11 6.32 5.34 1.44
CA GLY A 11 5.64 4.40 0.57
C GLY A 11 4.17 4.13 0.93
N ASN A 12 3.70 4.52 2.12
CA ASN A 12 2.29 4.34 2.50
C ASN A 12 1.35 5.14 1.59
N VAL A 13 1.80 6.30 1.12
CA VAL A 13 1.04 7.17 0.20
C VAL A 13 0.75 6.45 -1.12
N ASP A 14 1.67 5.61 -1.58
CA ASP A 14 1.53 4.85 -2.83
C ASP A 14 0.87 3.47 -2.64
N ILE A 15 0.88 2.94 -1.42
CA ILE A 15 0.41 1.57 -1.11
C ILE A 15 -1.07 1.58 -0.72
N ILE A 16 -1.49 2.53 0.10
CA ILE A 16 -2.81 2.51 0.72
C ILE A 16 -3.85 3.08 -0.24
N LYS A 17 -4.80 2.23 -0.65
CA LYS A 17 -6.02 2.63 -1.33
C LYS A 17 -7.14 2.82 -0.30
N GLU A 18 -8.05 3.77 -0.53
CA GLU A 18 -9.18 4.06 0.39
C GLU A 18 -10.03 2.82 0.74
N SER A 19 -10.16 1.86 -0.18
CA SER A 19 -10.91 0.63 0.07
C SER A 19 -10.14 -0.38 0.93
N CYS A 20 -8.81 -0.27 0.97
CA CYS A 20 -7.90 -1.24 1.57
C CYS A 20 -7.28 -0.76 2.89
N GLY A 21 -7.57 0.45 3.33
CA GLY A 21 -6.99 1.05 4.53
C GLY A 21 -7.27 2.53 4.61
N LYS A 22 -6.64 3.17 5.59
CA LYS A 22 -6.77 4.60 5.86
C LYS A 22 -5.43 5.19 6.26
N THR A 23 -5.24 6.47 5.95
CA THR A 23 -4.09 7.23 6.40
C THR A 23 -4.47 8.31 7.41
N PHE A 24 -3.51 8.69 8.25
CA PHE A 24 -3.59 9.87 9.13
C PHE A 24 -2.37 10.78 8.88
N GLN A 25 -2.44 12.04 9.30
CA GLN A 25 -1.36 13.00 9.09
C GLN A 25 -0.11 12.63 9.91
N PRO A 26 1.10 12.68 9.33
CA PRO A 26 2.33 12.45 10.08
C PRO A 26 2.49 13.45 11.23
N ASP A 27 3.00 12.97 12.36
CA ASP A 27 3.28 13.77 13.55
C ASP A 27 2.07 14.52 14.15
N ASP A 28 0.85 14.09 13.79
CA ASP A 28 -0.41 14.66 14.27
C ASP A 28 -1.21 13.60 15.07
N PRO A 29 -1.15 13.65 16.42
CA PRO A 29 -1.89 12.73 17.27
C PRO A 29 -3.41 12.91 17.19
N GLU A 30 -3.92 14.10 16.88
CA GLU A 30 -5.36 14.34 16.73
C GLU A 30 -5.88 13.71 15.44
N SER A 31 -5.12 13.81 14.34
CA SER A 31 -5.45 13.12 13.10
C SER A 31 -5.53 11.59 13.27
N LEU A 32 -4.62 11.01 14.07
CA LEU A 32 -4.68 9.59 14.42
C LEU A 32 -5.93 9.26 15.24
N ALA A 33 -6.24 10.10 16.24
CA ALA A 33 -7.42 9.91 17.09
C ALA A 33 -8.71 9.93 16.27
N ASP A 34 -8.86 10.87 15.34
CA ASP A 34 -10.02 10.96 14.45
C ASP A 34 -10.13 9.75 13.52
N ALA A 35 -9.01 9.29 12.95
CA ALA A 35 -9.00 8.10 12.13
C ALA A 35 -9.42 6.84 12.92
N LEU A 36 -8.97 6.71 14.17
CA LEU A 36 -9.39 5.62 15.07
C LEU A 36 -10.87 5.71 15.44
N ARG A 37 -11.38 6.91 15.77
CA ARG A 37 -12.80 7.12 16.06
C ARG A 37 -13.69 6.66 14.92
N GLU A 38 -13.34 7.01 13.68
CA GLU A 38 -14.11 6.59 12.50
C GLU A 38 -14.10 5.07 12.31
N LEU A 39 -12.96 4.41 12.53
CA LEU A 39 -12.85 2.95 12.46
C LEU A 39 -13.67 2.26 13.56
N LEU A 40 -13.72 2.83 14.76
CA LEU A 40 -14.55 2.29 15.84
C LEU A 40 -16.06 2.43 15.54
N GLN A 41 -16.47 3.52 14.89
CA GLN A 41 -17.85 3.72 14.46
C GLN A 41 -18.25 2.82 13.29
N ASN A 42 -17.31 2.54 12.38
CA ASN A 42 -17.52 1.70 11.21
C ASN A 42 -16.44 0.59 11.13
N PRO A 43 -16.54 -0.45 11.96
CA PRO A 43 -15.49 -1.47 12.10
C PRO A 43 -15.36 -2.42 10.91
N ARG A 44 -16.25 -2.31 9.91
CA ARG A 44 -16.22 -3.18 8.74
C ARG A 44 -15.26 -2.61 7.69
N PRO A 45 -14.25 -3.40 7.26
CA PRO A 45 -13.43 -3.07 6.10
C PRO A 45 -14.29 -2.81 4.87
N LYS A 46 -13.98 -1.77 4.09
CA LYS A 46 -14.64 -1.55 2.79
C LYS A 46 -14.28 -2.65 1.77
N ALA A 47 -13.08 -3.22 1.85
CA ALA A 47 -12.63 -4.31 0.99
C ALA A 47 -12.54 -5.65 1.75
N ILE A 48 -12.87 -6.74 1.05
CA ILE A 48 -12.62 -8.10 1.52
C ILE A 48 -11.12 -8.42 1.53
N PRO A 49 -10.64 -9.38 2.36
CA PRO A 49 -9.22 -9.71 2.47
C PRO A 49 -8.51 -10.02 1.15
N GLU A 50 -9.21 -10.65 0.20
CA GLU A 50 -8.76 -10.99 -1.14
C GLU A 50 -8.45 -9.74 -1.95
N ALA A 51 -9.35 -8.75 -1.94
CA ALA A 51 -9.15 -7.48 -2.64
C ALA A 51 -7.95 -6.71 -2.07
N ILE A 52 -7.73 -6.77 -0.75
CA ILE A 52 -6.55 -6.17 -0.11
C ILE A 52 -5.27 -6.91 -0.50
N ARG A 53 -5.31 -8.25 -0.66
CA ARG A 53 -4.14 -9.00 -1.15
C ARG A 53 -3.82 -8.66 -2.60
N GLU A 54 -4.84 -8.56 -3.44
CA GLU A 54 -4.66 -8.22 -4.86
C GLU A 54 -4.12 -6.79 -5.04
N SER A 55 -4.53 -5.84 -4.18
CA SER A 55 -4.09 -4.44 -4.29
C SER A 55 -2.58 -4.25 -4.14
N VAL A 56 -1.89 -5.15 -3.43
CA VAL A 56 -0.44 -5.09 -3.18
C VAL A 56 0.36 -6.16 -3.94
N LYS A 57 -0.29 -7.03 -4.71
CA LYS A 57 0.35 -8.18 -5.39
C LYS A 57 1.53 -7.79 -6.29
N HIS A 58 1.42 -6.65 -6.97
CA HIS A 58 2.47 -6.11 -7.85
C HIS A 58 3.73 -5.65 -7.09
N ARG A 59 3.66 -5.55 -5.76
CA ARG A 59 4.78 -5.18 -4.89
C ARG A 59 5.50 -6.40 -4.30
N SER A 60 5.12 -7.62 -4.69
CA SER A 60 5.80 -8.84 -4.25
C SER A 60 7.23 -8.91 -4.79
N ALA A 61 8.15 -9.46 -3.99
CA ALA A 61 9.56 -9.56 -4.35
C ALA A 61 9.76 -10.26 -5.71
N SER A 62 9.00 -11.31 -6.01
CA SER A 62 9.07 -12.02 -7.29
C SER A 62 8.65 -11.15 -8.47
N VAL A 63 7.60 -10.33 -8.32
CA VAL A 63 7.18 -9.41 -9.39
C VAL A 63 8.26 -8.34 -9.62
N VAL A 64 8.78 -7.76 -8.54
CA VAL A 64 9.83 -6.73 -8.60
C VAL A 64 11.11 -7.30 -9.21
N PHE A 65 11.53 -8.51 -8.81
CA PHE A 65 12.69 -9.20 -9.40
C PHE A 65 12.55 -9.33 -10.92
N ASN A 66 11.41 -9.81 -11.41
CA ASN A 66 11.15 -9.95 -12.85
C ASN A 66 11.18 -8.61 -13.60
N GLN A 67 10.83 -7.50 -12.93
CA GLN A 67 10.94 -6.16 -13.51
C GLN A 67 12.39 -5.73 -13.65
N TYR A 68 13.21 -5.97 -12.62
CA TYR A 68 14.65 -5.69 -12.66
C TYR A 68 15.37 -6.54 -13.70
N GLU A 69 15.08 -7.83 -13.77
CA GLU A 69 15.68 -8.75 -14.74
C GLU A 69 15.44 -8.27 -16.19
N LYS A 70 14.18 -7.92 -16.53
CA LYS A 70 13.83 -7.36 -17.84
C LYS A 70 14.58 -6.07 -18.14
N LEU A 71 14.66 -5.17 -17.16
CA LEU A 71 15.38 -3.92 -17.30
C LEU A 71 16.86 -4.15 -17.59
N TYR A 72 17.51 -5.06 -16.86
CA TYR A 72 18.92 -5.39 -17.07
C TYR A 72 19.18 -6.00 -18.44
N HIS A 73 18.30 -6.90 -18.90
CA HIS A 73 18.42 -7.44 -20.26
C HIS A 73 18.24 -6.38 -21.35
N HIS A 74 17.29 -5.46 -21.19
CA HIS A 74 17.08 -4.37 -22.13
C HIS A 74 18.31 -3.45 -22.20
N LEU A 75 18.81 -3.00 -21.05
CA LEU A 75 19.99 -2.13 -20.99
C LEU A 75 21.24 -2.80 -21.54
N ASN A 76 21.40 -4.12 -21.35
CA ASN A 76 22.53 -4.85 -21.90
C ASN A 76 22.41 -5.07 -23.42
N GLY A 77 21.20 -5.20 -23.95
CA GLY A 77 20.95 -5.32 -25.40
C GLY A 77 21.14 -4.00 -26.17
N ASP A 78 20.93 -2.85 -25.52
CA ASP A 78 21.18 -1.53 -26.10
C ASP A 78 22.68 -1.13 -26.12
N LEU A 79 23.53 -1.90 -25.42
CA LEU A 79 24.98 -1.67 -25.30
C LEU A 79 25.81 -2.53 -26.28
N THR A 80 25.18 -3.33 -27.13
CA THR A 80 25.81 -4.15 -28.19
C THR A 80 25.36 -3.72 -29.58
#